data_AF-A0A925ZB38-F1
#
_entry.id   AF-A0A925ZB38-F1
#
_cell.length_a   1.000
_cell.length_b   1.000
_cell.length_c   1.000
_cell.angle_alpha   90.00
_cell.angle_beta   90.00
_cell.angle_gamma   90.00
#
_symmetry.space_group_name_H-M   'P 1'
#
loop_
_entity.id
_entity.type
_entity.pdbx_description
1 polymer ?
#
loop_
_entity_poly.entity_id
_entity_poly.type
_entity_poly.pdbx_seq_one_letter_code
_entity_poly.pdbx_strand_id
1 'polypeptide(L)'
;MRKLDNKGNVAILLCLAVTVILGFSAYVVDIGLLYVEKARLSNAIDSAVLAASIELPTNPTKARNIGKEYLQKNNVDPSKVSINIGSDNKSIQMEGTKNVKFLFAPVIGIDNSDINVSTKAIIGPIKSVKGGIRPFAVEKFQFSYGDVVTLKDGAGDGYHGNYGPIALGGPGATVFKSNALYGYSGSITVGDMINTETGDMAGATNEIKNYINSEISSFSNFQRNSTRLWILPLVDSLNVNGSKDVLIVGFGEFYVEGITKVAGKTEIQGRFIRYVTSGKIDMTLSDTGVYGTKLVK
;
A
#
# COMPACT_ATOMS: atom_id res chain seq x y z
N MET A 1 -25.35 36.84 -73.11
CA MET A 1 -24.37 36.24 -72.15
C MET A 1 -25.17 35.55 -71.05
N ARG A 2 -25.25 34.22 -71.08
CA ARG A 2 -26.01 33.42 -70.08
C ARG A 2 -25.12 33.31 -68.84
N LYS A 3 -25.52 33.89 -67.70
CA LYS A 3 -24.79 33.71 -66.42
C LYS A 3 -24.85 32.21 -66.06
N LEU A 4 -23.70 31.54 -66.05
CA LEU A 4 -23.58 30.19 -65.52
C LEU A 4 -23.83 30.28 -64.00
N ASP A 5 -24.87 29.60 -63.55
CA ASP A 5 -25.34 29.65 -62.16
C ASP A 5 -24.41 28.76 -61.30
N ASN A 6 -23.40 29.36 -60.65
CA ASN A 6 -22.37 28.65 -59.87
C ASN A 6 -22.89 28.01 -58.56
N LYS A 7 -24.20 28.03 -58.31
CA LYS A 7 -24.82 27.48 -57.08
C LYS A 7 -24.66 25.96 -56.97
N GLY A 8 -24.58 25.24 -58.09
CA GLY A 8 -24.41 23.78 -58.10
C GLY A 8 -23.04 23.30 -57.59
N ASN A 9 -21.95 23.99 -57.99
CA ASN A 9 -20.60 23.63 -57.53
C ASN A 9 -20.40 23.92 -56.04
N VAL A 10 -21.03 24.97 -55.52
CA VAL A 10 -20.99 25.28 -54.08
C VAL A 10 -21.70 24.21 -53.27
N ALA A 11 -22.84 23.68 -53.75
CA ALA A 11 -23.53 22.59 -53.09
C ALA A 11 -22.69 21.30 -53.04
N ILE A 12 -21.99 20.95 -54.14
CA ILE A 12 -21.11 19.77 -54.19
C ILE A 12 -19.94 19.92 -53.20
N LEU A 13 -19.29 21.08 -53.19
CA LEU A 13 -18.18 21.35 -52.27
C LEU A 13 -18.63 21.33 -50.81
N LEU A 14 -19.81 21.88 -50.52
CA LEU A 14 -20.39 21.87 -49.18
C LEU A 14 -20.72 20.44 -48.73
N CYS A 15 -21.34 19.62 -49.57
CA CYS A 15 -21.61 18.22 -49.26
C CYS A 15 -20.32 17.46 -48.94
N LEU A 16 -19.28 17.61 -49.77
CA LEU A 16 -17.96 17.00 -49.52
C LEU A 16 -17.36 17.47 -48.19
N ALA A 17 -17.39 18.77 -47.91
CA ALA A 17 -16.85 19.32 -46.67
C ALA A 17 -17.59 18.79 -45.43
N VAL A 18 -18.93 18.75 -45.46
CA VAL A 18 -19.75 18.22 -44.36
C VAL A 18 -19.49 16.72 -44.17
N THR A 19 -19.40 15.93 -45.25
CA THR A 19 -19.07 14.51 -45.17
C THR A 19 -17.70 14.28 -44.52
N VAL A 20 -16.69 15.08 -44.89
CA VAL A 20 -15.35 14.98 -44.29
C VAL A 20 -15.38 15.34 -42.80
N ILE A 21 -16.08 16.41 -42.41
CA ILE A 21 -16.20 16.82 -41.00
C ILE A 21 -16.93 15.75 -40.17
N LEU A 22 -18.02 15.19 -40.70
CA LEU A 22 -18.75 14.10 -40.05
C LEU A 22 -17.90 12.83 -39.95
N GLY A 23 -17.13 12.51 -40.98
CA GLY A 23 -16.20 11.38 -40.99
C GLY A 23 -15.13 11.50 -39.90
N PHE A 24 -14.50 12.67 -39.75
CA PHE A 24 -13.56 12.91 -38.66
C PHE A 24 -14.24 12.89 -37.28
N SER A 25 -15.46 13.43 -37.16
CA SER A 25 -16.21 13.41 -35.90
C SER A 25 -16.54 11.97 -35.47
N ALA A 26 -17.01 11.15 -36.40
CA ALA A 26 -17.25 9.72 -36.20
C ALA A 26 -15.98 9.00 -35.72
N TYR A 27 -14.86 9.23 -36.41
CA TYR A 27 -13.57 8.63 -36.07
C TYR A 27 -13.11 9.01 -34.65
N VAL A 28 -13.21 10.30 -34.29
CA VAL A 28 -12.86 10.79 -32.96
C VAL A 28 -13.75 10.16 -31.88
N VAL A 29 -15.05 10.01 -32.13
CA VAL A 29 -15.97 9.40 -31.16
C VAL A 29 -15.63 7.92 -30.92
N ASP A 30 -15.37 7.15 -31.98
CA ASP A 30 -15.06 5.72 -31.83
C ASP A 30 -13.73 5.47 -31.12
N ILE A 31 -12.69 6.25 -31.44
CA ILE A 31 -11.41 6.17 -30.71
C ILE A 31 -11.57 6.63 -29.27
N GLY A 32 -12.34 7.70 -29.05
CA GLY A 32 -12.64 8.20 -27.71
C GLY A 32 -13.32 7.12 -26.86
N LEU A 33 -14.31 6.43 -27.42
CA LEU A 33 -14.98 5.31 -26.76
C LEU A 33 -14.00 4.19 -26.41
N LEU A 34 -13.17 3.77 -27.37
CA LEU A 34 -12.18 2.71 -27.16
C LEU A 34 -11.19 3.07 -26.04
N TYR A 35 -10.70 4.31 -26.03
CA TYR A 35 -9.76 4.79 -25.01
C TYR A 35 -10.39 4.84 -23.62
N VAL A 36 -11.62 5.36 -23.52
CA VAL A 36 -12.36 5.42 -22.25
C VAL A 36 -12.62 4.00 -21.71
N GLU A 37 -13.02 3.06 -22.56
CA GLU A 37 -13.24 1.67 -22.14
C GLU A 37 -11.94 0.97 -21.73
N LYS A 38 -10.82 1.27 -22.40
CA LYS A 38 -9.50 0.78 -21.99
C LYS A 38 -9.08 1.32 -20.63
N ALA A 39 -9.28 2.62 -20.40
CA ALA A 39 -8.96 3.25 -19.12
C ALA A 39 -9.82 2.69 -17.99
N ARG A 40 -11.13 2.48 -18.24
CA ARG A 40 -12.04 1.85 -17.27
C ARG A 40 -11.59 0.44 -16.90
N LEU A 41 -11.27 -0.40 -17.90
CA LEU A 41 -10.80 -1.77 -17.66
C LEU A 41 -9.45 -1.78 -16.93
N SER A 42 -8.52 -0.90 -17.31
CA SER A 42 -7.22 -0.75 -16.62
C SER A 42 -7.39 -0.37 -15.16
N ASN A 43 -8.18 0.67 -14.87
CA ASN A 43 -8.39 1.12 -13.50
C ASN A 43 -9.06 0.04 -12.63
N ALA A 44 -10.01 -0.70 -13.20
CA ALA A 44 -10.67 -1.81 -12.52
C ALA A 44 -9.68 -2.93 -12.16
N ILE A 45 -8.84 -3.33 -13.12
CA ILE A 45 -7.84 -4.39 -12.92
C ILE A 45 -6.72 -3.92 -11.98
N ASP A 46 -6.20 -2.70 -12.14
CA ASP A 46 -5.19 -2.10 -11.25
C ASP A 46 -5.68 -2.09 -9.80
N SER A 47 -6.95 -1.69 -9.58
CA SER A 47 -7.58 -1.67 -8.25
C SER A 47 -7.72 -3.07 -7.66
N ALA A 48 -8.16 -4.04 -8.47
CA ALA A 48 -8.35 -5.42 -8.04
C ALA A 48 -7.02 -6.11 -7.70
N VAL A 49 -6.00 -5.91 -8.53
CA VAL A 49 -4.64 -6.43 -8.31
C VAL A 49 -4.03 -5.84 -7.05
N LEU A 50 -4.14 -4.52 -6.84
CA LEU A 50 -3.61 -3.86 -5.66
C LEU A 50 -4.32 -4.37 -4.38
N ALA A 51 -5.65 -4.43 -4.39
CA ALA A 51 -6.42 -4.91 -3.24
C ALA A 51 -6.11 -6.38 -2.90
N ALA A 52 -6.01 -7.23 -3.92
CA ALA A 52 -5.67 -8.64 -3.74
C ALA A 52 -4.25 -8.84 -3.22
N SER A 53 -3.29 -8.02 -3.67
CA SER A 53 -1.88 -8.14 -3.28
C SER A 53 -1.64 -7.96 -1.77
N ILE A 54 -2.54 -7.27 -1.07
CA ILE A 54 -2.43 -7.04 0.37
C ILE A 54 -2.54 -8.34 1.20
N GLU A 55 -3.29 -9.32 0.71
CA GLU A 55 -3.50 -10.60 1.42
C GLU A 55 -2.38 -11.61 1.21
N LEU A 56 -1.49 -11.32 0.26
CA LEU A 56 -0.34 -12.15 -0.06
C LEU A 56 0.88 -11.76 0.80
N PRO A 57 1.81 -12.67 1.10
CA PRO A 57 1.79 -14.10 0.77
C PRO A 57 0.92 -14.94 1.74
N THR A 58 0.20 -14.32 2.69
CA THR A 58 -0.49 -15.04 3.77
C THR A 58 -1.63 -15.93 3.30
N ASN A 59 -2.50 -15.42 2.44
CA ASN A 59 -3.72 -16.12 2.06
C ASN A 59 -4.04 -15.91 0.57
N PRO A 60 -3.48 -16.74 -0.31
CA PRO A 60 -3.72 -16.66 -1.76
C PRO A 60 -5.19 -16.84 -2.15
N THR A 61 -5.93 -17.68 -1.42
CA THR A 61 -7.37 -17.89 -1.65
C THR A 61 -8.15 -16.61 -1.34
N LYS A 62 -7.85 -15.95 -0.22
CA LYS A 62 -8.47 -14.67 0.14
C LYS A 62 -8.05 -13.56 -0.82
N ALA A 63 -6.79 -13.51 -1.26
CA ALA A 63 -6.32 -12.59 -2.30
C ALA A 63 -7.17 -12.73 -3.59
N ARG A 64 -7.38 -13.96 -4.06
CA ARG A 64 -8.22 -14.24 -5.23
C ARG A 64 -9.67 -13.75 -5.03
N ASN A 65 -10.24 -13.99 -3.85
CA ASN A 65 -11.61 -13.58 -3.54
C ASN A 65 -11.76 -12.06 -3.48
N ILE A 66 -10.83 -11.35 -2.82
CA ILE A 66 -10.81 -9.88 -2.79
C ILE A 66 -10.61 -9.31 -4.19
N GLY A 67 -9.74 -9.91 -5.00
CA GLY A 67 -9.57 -9.52 -6.40
C GLY A 67 -10.89 -9.58 -7.18
N LYS A 68 -11.64 -10.68 -7.05
CA LYS A 68 -12.97 -10.83 -7.67
C LYS A 68 -13.98 -9.80 -7.16
N GLU A 69 -13.98 -9.53 -5.86
CA GLU A 69 -14.87 -8.52 -5.25
C GLU A 69 -14.59 -7.12 -5.83
N TYR A 70 -13.32 -6.73 -5.96
CA TYR A 70 -12.95 -5.44 -6.53
C TYR A 70 -13.26 -5.34 -8.03
N LEU A 71 -13.15 -6.44 -8.78
CA LEU A 71 -13.62 -6.48 -10.18
C LEU A 71 -15.13 -6.24 -10.27
N GLN A 72 -15.92 -6.92 -9.42
CA GLN A 72 -17.38 -6.75 -9.37
C GLN A 72 -17.78 -5.32 -8.99
N LYS A 73 -17.11 -4.72 -7.99
CA LYS A 73 -17.29 -3.31 -7.60
C LYS A 73 -17.02 -2.32 -8.74
N ASN A 74 -16.19 -2.71 -9.70
CA ASN A 74 -15.88 -1.92 -10.90
C ASN A 74 -16.68 -2.36 -12.14
N ASN A 75 -17.76 -3.14 -11.97
CA ASN A 75 -18.61 -3.64 -13.05
C ASN A 75 -17.85 -4.50 -14.10
N VAL A 76 -16.80 -5.19 -13.66
CA VAL A 76 -16.07 -6.17 -14.47
C VAL A 76 -16.45 -7.57 -14.01
N ASP A 77 -16.88 -8.41 -14.95
CA ASP A 77 -17.20 -9.81 -14.71
C ASP A 77 -15.91 -10.59 -14.40
N PRO A 78 -15.74 -11.15 -13.19
CA PRO A 78 -14.52 -11.86 -12.82
C PRO A 78 -14.30 -13.15 -13.63
N SER A 79 -15.30 -13.69 -14.31
CA SER A 79 -15.15 -14.86 -15.19
C SER A 79 -14.40 -14.54 -16.48
N LYS A 80 -14.35 -13.26 -16.88
CA LYS A 80 -13.63 -12.77 -18.06
C LYS A 80 -12.21 -12.27 -17.73
N VAL A 81 -11.77 -12.47 -16.49
CA VAL A 81 -10.46 -12.06 -16.01
C VAL A 81 -9.68 -13.28 -15.55
N SER A 82 -8.53 -13.51 -16.17
CA SER A 82 -7.56 -14.51 -15.73
C SER A 82 -6.87 -13.99 -14.46
N ILE A 83 -6.79 -14.79 -13.40
CA ILE A 83 -6.12 -14.44 -12.14
C ILE A 83 -5.03 -15.47 -11.85
N ASN A 84 -3.78 -15.02 -11.96
CA ASN A 84 -2.58 -15.83 -11.75
C ASN A 84 -1.83 -15.33 -10.52
N ILE A 85 -1.59 -16.22 -9.55
CA ILE A 85 -0.76 -15.92 -8.37
C ILE A 85 0.57 -16.64 -8.57
N GLY A 86 1.68 -15.95 -8.32
CA GLY A 86 3.02 -16.54 -8.41
C GLY A 86 3.17 -17.73 -7.45
N SER A 87 4.02 -18.69 -7.82
CA SER A 87 4.26 -19.90 -7.00
C SER A 87 4.82 -19.59 -5.61
N ASP A 88 5.52 -18.46 -5.47
CA ASP A 88 6.04 -17.93 -4.21
C ASP A 88 4.99 -17.16 -3.38
N ASN A 89 3.77 -17.02 -3.89
CA ASN A 89 2.70 -16.19 -3.35
C ASN A 89 3.09 -14.72 -3.15
N LYS A 90 4.16 -14.22 -3.78
CA LYS A 90 4.63 -12.82 -3.67
C LYS A 90 4.28 -11.99 -4.90
N SER A 91 3.47 -12.53 -5.81
CA SER A 91 2.94 -11.76 -6.93
C SER A 91 1.54 -12.21 -7.32
N ILE A 92 0.77 -11.28 -7.88
CA ILE A 92 -0.53 -11.55 -8.49
C ILE A 92 -0.65 -10.78 -9.78
N GLN A 93 -1.10 -11.45 -10.83
CA GLN A 93 -1.34 -10.89 -12.15
C GLN A 93 -2.79 -11.14 -12.54
N MET A 94 -3.43 -10.12 -13.08
CA MET A 94 -4.77 -10.22 -13.64
C MET A 94 -4.78 -9.74 -15.08
N GLU A 95 -5.49 -10.48 -15.93
CA GLU A 95 -5.59 -10.19 -17.36
C GLU A 95 -7.06 -10.21 -17.77
N GLY A 96 -7.55 -9.11 -18.33
CA GLY A 96 -8.94 -8.98 -18.76
C GLY A 96 -9.04 -8.54 -20.21
N THR A 97 -10.03 -9.11 -20.88
CA THR A 97 -10.40 -8.75 -22.26
C THR A 97 -11.81 -8.20 -22.31
N LYS A 98 -12.00 -7.09 -23.04
CA LYS A 98 -13.31 -6.48 -23.26
C LYS A 98 -13.51 -6.16 -24.74
N ASN A 99 -14.58 -6.69 -25.32
CA ASN A 99 -15.02 -6.31 -26.66
C ASN A 99 -15.80 -4.99 -26.59
N VAL A 100 -15.39 -4.01 -27.41
CA VAL A 100 -16.03 -2.70 -27.51
C VAL A 100 -16.60 -2.54 -28.90
N LYS A 101 -17.92 -2.37 -28.98
CA LYS A 101 -18.64 -2.10 -30.23
C LYS A 101 -18.47 -0.64 -30.62
N PHE A 102 -18.15 -0.39 -31.88
CA PHE A 102 -18.05 0.95 -32.43
C PHE A 102 -19.44 1.50 -32.78
N LEU A 103 -19.57 2.82 -32.80
CA LEU A 103 -20.81 3.53 -33.11
C LEU A 103 -20.88 3.89 -34.60
N PHE A 104 -19.78 4.36 -35.20
CA PHE A 104 -19.77 4.85 -36.58
C PHE A 104 -18.92 4.01 -37.54
N ALA A 105 -17.84 3.40 -37.05
CA ALA A 105 -16.99 2.49 -37.81
C ALA A 105 -17.71 1.29 -38.47
N PRO A 106 -18.90 0.82 -38.01
CA PRO A 106 -19.66 -0.19 -38.76
C PRO A 106 -20.03 0.22 -40.19
N VAL A 107 -20.13 1.53 -40.48
CA VAL A 107 -20.39 2.06 -41.85
C VAL A 107 -19.30 1.65 -42.85
N ILE A 108 -18.08 1.43 -42.37
CA ILE A 108 -16.93 0.98 -43.17
C ILE A 108 -16.56 -0.49 -42.90
N GLY A 109 -17.45 -1.26 -42.27
CA GLY A 109 -17.28 -2.69 -42.02
C GLY A 109 -16.46 -3.04 -40.77
N ILE A 110 -16.29 -2.11 -39.82
CA ILE A 110 -15.58 -2.37 -38.55
C ILE A 110 -16.59 -2.29 -37.38
N ASP A 111 -17.04 -3.44 -36.90
CA ASP A 111 -18.12 -3.49 -35.90
C ASP A 111 -17.64 -3.29 -34.46
N ASN A 112 -16.45 -3.77 -34.14
CA ASN A 112 -15.92 -3.79 -32.77
C ASN A 112 -14.40 -3.97 -32.73
N SER A 113 -13.83 -3.78 -31.55
CA SER A 113 -12.43 -4.08 -31.24
C SER A 113 -12.29 -4.67 -29.85
N ASP A 114 -11.38 -5.62 -29.69
CA ASP A 114 -11.01 -6.15 -28.38
C ASP A 114 -9.95 -5.30 -27.70
N ILE A 115 -10.16 -5.04 -26.41
CA ILE A 115 -9.22 -4.38 -25.53
C ILE A 115 -8.67 -5.43 -24.57
N ASN A 116 -7.34 -5.54 -24.51
CA ASN A 116 -6.64 -6.40 -23.56
C ASN A 116 -5.88 -5.54 -22.55
N VAL A 117 -6.02 -5.89 -21.28
CA VAL A 117 -5.30 -5.26 -20.16
C VAL A 117 -4.69 -6.36 -19.30
N SER A 118 -3.41 -6.24 -18.99
CA SER A 118 -2.69 -7.09 -18.04
C SER A 118 -2.04 -6.20 -16.99
N THR A 119 -2.13 -6.60 -15.72
CA THR A 119 -1.50 -5.88 -14.62
C THR A 119 -0.97 -6.88 -13.61
N LYS A 120 0.25 -6.65 -13.14
CA LYS A 120 0.89 -7.45 -12.10
C LYS A 120 1.21 -6.60 -10.88
N ALA A 121 0.97 -7.13 -9.68
CA ALA A 121 1.55 -6.62 -8.44
C ALA A 121 2.62 -7.58 -7.95
N ILE A 122 3.69 -7.03 -7.40
CA ILE A 122 4.71 -7.77 -6.67
C ILE A 122 4.80 -7.27 -5.23
N ILE A 123 5.19 -8.18 -4.34
CA ILE A 123 5.36 -7.95 -2.92
C ILE A 123 6.82 -8.13 -2.58
N GLY A 124 7.37 -7.16 -1.87
CA GLY A 124 8.78 -7.16 -1.52
C GLY A 124 9.01 -6.43 -0.20
N PRO A 125 10.24 -6.54 0.35
CA PRO A 125 10.62 -5.83 1.56
C PRO A 125 10.31 -4.34 1.45
N ILE A 126 9.71 -3.78 2.50
CA ILE A 126 9.36 -2.37 2.53
C ILE A 126 10.65 -1.52 2.70
N LYS A 127 10.84 -0.54 1.83
CA LYS A 127 11.94 0.44 1.91
C LYS A 127 11.54 1.68 2.69
N SER A 128 10.29 2.12 2.54
CA SER A 128 9.83 3.33 3.21
C SER A 128 8.37 3.22 3.61
N VAL A 129 8.10 3.61 4.85
CA VAL A 129 6.77 3.68 5.46
C VAL A 129 6.42 5.15 5.67
N LYS A 130 5.18 5.53 5.38
CA LYS A 130 4.65 6.87 5.62
C LYS A 130 3.43 6.78 6.54
N GLY A 131 3.47 7.48 7.66
CA GLY A 131 2.38 7.55 8.62
C GLY A 131 2.26 6.32 9.53
N GLY A 132 1.72 6.52 10.73
CA GLY A 132 1.36 5.45 11.66
C GLY A 132 2.52 4.83 12.45
N ILE A 133 3.76 5.24 12.18
CA ILE A 133 4.96 4.65 12.79
C ILE A 133 5.02 5.03 14.26
N ARG A 134 5.19 4.07 15.16
CA ARG A 134 5.32 4.36 16.59
C ARG A 134 6.77 4.69 16.94
N PRO A 135 7.01 5.57 17.93
CA PRO A 135 8.34 6.08 18.25
C PRO A 135 9.14 5.07 19.08
N PHE A 136 9.09 3.80 18.71
CA PHE A 136 9.86 2.72 19.31
C PHE A 136 10.66 2.01 18.22
N ALA A 137 11.94 1.77 18.46
CA ALA A 137 12.82 0.95 17.65
C ALA A 137 13.08 -0.39 18.34
N VAL A 138 13.26 -1.43 17.52
CA VAL A 138 13.66 -2.76 17.97
C VAL A 138 14.94 -3.12 17.24
N GLU A 139 15.95 -3.67 17.94
CA GLU A 139 17.13 -4.19 17.24
C GLU A 139 16.71 -5.31 16.27
N LYS A 140 17.33 -5.36 15.10
CA LYS A 140 17.10 -6.46 14.15
C LYS A 140 17.35 -7.81 14.84
N PHE A 141 16.47 -8.77 14.62
CA PHE A 141 16.52 -10.08 15.24
C PHE A 141 16.16 -11.17 14.24
N GLN A 142 16.52 -12.41 14.56
CA GLN A 142 16.01 -13.58 13.82
C GLN A 142 14.59 -13.84 14.29
N PHE A 143 13.62 -13.80 13.36
CA PHE A 143 12.21 -13.81 13.70
C PHE A 143 11.49 -15.05 13.17
N SER A 144 10.50 -15.51 13.94
CA SER A 144 9.37 -16.30 13.45
C SER A 144 8.08 -15.53 13.69
N TYR A 145 7.14 -15.65 12.76
CA TYR A 145 5.84 -14.98 12.91
C TYR A 145 5.08 -15.56 14.11
N GLY A 146 4.60 -14.67 14.99
CA GLY A 146 3.94 -15.02 16.25
C GLY A 146 4.85 -15.00 17.48
N ASP A 147 6.16 -14.84 17.30
CA ASP A 147 7.11 -14.70 18.41
C ASP A 147 6.77 -13.50 19.29
N VAL A 148 6.86 -13.69 20.61
CA VAL A 148 6.71 -12.60 21.58
C VAL A 148 8.03 -11.83 21.62
N VAL A 149 7.96 -10.52 21.43
CA VAL A 149 9.10 -9.60 21.40
C VAL A 149 8.87 -8.49 22.41
N THR A 150 9.90 -8.22 23.20
CA THR A 150 9.95 -7.07 24.12
C THR A 150 10.26 -5.82 23.31
N LEU A 151 9.23 -4.99 23.06
CA LEU A 151 9.34 -3.77 22.25
C LEU A 151 9.94 -2.60 23.03
N LYS A 152 9.79 -2.66 24.36
CA LYS A 152 10.45 -1.78 25.32
C LYS A 152 10.63 -2.55 26.62
N ASP A 153 11.84 -2.56 27.14
CA ASP A 153 12.17 -3.22 28.40
C ASP A 153 12.00 -2.27 29.61
N GLY A 154 11.67 -2.89 30.75
CA GLY A 154 11.46 -2.28 32.06
C GLY A 154 12.72 -2.23 32.91
N ALA A 155 13.87 -1.89 32.32
CA ALA A 155 15.18 -1.70 32.96
C ALA A 155 15.64 -2.73 34.02
N GLY A 156 16.55 -3.62 33.61
CA GLY A 156 17.41 -4.43 34.50
C GLY A 156 18.52 -5.11 33.70
N ASP A 157 19.79 -4.84 34.04
CA ASP A 157 21.07 -5.46 33.63
C ASP A 157 21.34 -5.95 32.18
N GLY A 158 20.41 -5.80 31.23
CA GLY A 158 20.60 -6.09 29.82
C GLY A 158 20.74 -4.82 29.00
N TYR A 159 21.98 -4.36 28.82
CA TYR A 159 22.41 -3.16 28.07
C TYR A 159 22.14 -1.80 28.73
N HIS A 160 23.23 -1.10 29.04
CA HIS A 160 23.23 0.26 29.56
C HIS A 160 22.72 1.26 28.50
N GLY A 161 21.44 1.58 28.57
CA GLY A 161 20.93 2.90 28.21
C GLY A 161 20.62 3.16 26.73
N ASN A 162 19.79 2.32 26.10
CA ASN A 162 18.81 2.80 25.11
C ASN A 162 17.68 1.77 24.95
N TYR A 163 16.62 1.98 25.75
CA TYR A 163 15.34 1.33 25.53
C TYR A 163 14.74 1.92 24.25
N GLY A 164 13.79 1.22 23.61
CA GLY A 164 13.33 1.52 22.26
C GLY A 164 12.86 2.94 21.89
N PRO A 165 12.64 3.96 22.75
CA PRO A 165 12.26 5.29 22.27
C PRO A 165 13.20 5.93 21.23
N ILE A 166 12.60 6.43 20.15
CA ILE A 166 13.28 7.18 19.08
C ILE A 166 12.57 8.51 18.78
N ALA A 167 13.34 9.53 18.42
CA ALA A 167 12.87 10.88 18.15
C ALA A 167 12.28 10.99 16.73
N LEU A 168 11.00 10.67 16.58
CA LEU A 168 10.30 10.80 15.30
C LEU A 168 9.73 12.21 15.10
N GLY A 169 10.31 12.98 14.17
CA GLY A 169 9.86 14.35 13.89
C GLY A 169 10.35 15.41 14.89
N GLY A 170 11.31 15.05 15.75
CA GLY A 170 11.94 15.94 16.72
C GLY A 170 11.96 15.34 18.12
N PRO A 171 12.84 15.85 19.00
CA PRO A 171 12.96 15.32 20.35
C PRO A 171 11.85 15.82 21.29
N GLY A 172 11.61 15.07 22.38
CA GLY A 172 10.89 15.55 23.55
C GLY A 172 9.59 14.80 23.88
N ALA A 173 9.23 14.82 25.17
CA ALA A 173 8.15 14.00 25.72
C ALA A 173 6.76 14.25 25.10
N THR A 174 6.45 15.49 24.71
CA THR A 174 5.17 15.83 24.06
C THR A 174 5.06 15.22 22.67
N VAL A 175 6.13 15.32 21.87
CA VAL A 175 6.20 14.76 20.50
C VAL A 175 6.14 13.24 20.57
N PHE A 176 6.96 12.64 21.44
CA PHE A 176 6.94 11.20 21.68
C PHE A 176 5.55 10.70 22.06
N LYS A 177 4.90 11.33 23.05
CA LYS A 177 3.57 10.94 23.51
C LYS A 177 2.53 10.99 22.39
N SER A 178 2.55 12.04 21.58
CA SER A 178 1.66 12.17 20.42
C SER A 178 1.90 11.04 19.40
N ASN A 179 3.17 10.79 19.04
CA ASN A 179 3.53 9.72 18.12
C ASN A 179 3.21 8.33 18.68
N ALA A 180 3.34 8.10 19.99
CA ALA A 180 3.03 6.82 20.61
C ALA A 180 1.52 6.51 20.59
N LEU A 181 0.68 7.52 20.72
CA LEU A 181 -0.78 7.37 20.65
C LEU A 181 -1.28 7.29 19.21
N TYR A 182 -0.84 8.19 18.34
CA TYR A 182 -1.45 8.41 17.02
C TYR A 182 -0.56 8.00 15.84
N GLY A 183 0.72 7.73 16.09
CA GLY A 183 1.72 7.45 15.07
C GLY A 183 2.31 8.72 14.48
N TYR A 184 3.60 8.64 14.15
CA TYR A 184 4.29 9.67 13.40
C TYR A 184 3.74 9.75 11.98
N SER A 185 3.40 10.95 11.51
CA SER A 185 2.78 11.20 10.20
C SER A 185 3.77 11.32 9.04
N GLY A 186 5.06 11.50 9.34
CA GLY A 186 6.12 11.62 8.34
C GLY A 186 6.48 10.30 7.67
N SER A 187 7.53 10.35 6.85
CA SER A 187 8.08 9.20 6.15
C SER A 187 9.39 8.80 6.79
N ILE A 188 9.61 7.50 6.92
CA ILE A 188 10.89 6.93 7.34
C ILE A 188 11.35 5.96 6.26
N THR A 189 12.65 5.94 5.97
CA THR A 189 13.26 5.11 4.94
C THR A 189 14.37 4.25 5.54
N VAL A 190 14.50 3.01 5.07
CA VAL A 190 15.67 2.19 5.37
C VAL A 190 16.94 2.90 4.88
N GLY A 191 17.92 3.04 5.77
CA GLY A 191 19.12 3.86 5.57
C GLY A 191 19.09 5.20 6.30
N ASP A 192 17.94 5.63 6.84
CA ASP A 192 17.86 6.85 7.64
C ASP A 192 18.55 6.65 9.01
N MET A 193 19.20 7.71 9.48
CA MET A 193 19.74 7.82 10.83
C MET A 193 18.71 8.54 11.71
N ILE A 194 18.30 7.92 12.82
CA ILE A 194 17.33 8.51 13.75
C ILE A 194 17.91 8.55 15.15
N ASN A 195 17.72 9.67 15.82
CA ASN A 195 18.22 9.89 17.16
C ASN A 195 17.39 9.11 18.21
N THR A 196 18.07 8.47 19.16
CA THR A 196 17.43 7.83 20.32
C THR A 196 16.98 8.83 21.36
N GLU A 197 15.90 8.52 22.07
CA GLU A 197 15.35 9.35 23.14
C GLU A 197 15.77 8.85 24.51
N THR A 198 16.30 9.75 25.34
CA THR A 198 16.68 9.41 26.71
C THR A 198 15.48 9.57 27.66
N GLY A 199 15.30 8.60 28.55
CA GLY A 199 14.28 8.62 29.61
C GLY A 199 13.24 7.52 29.44
N ASP A 200 12.64 7.09 30.56
CA ASP A 200 11.68 5.98 30.54
C ASP A 200 10.29 6.37 29.98
N MET A 201 10.08 7.66 29.74
CA MET A 201 8.84 8.24 29.19
C MET A 201 7.57 7.74 29.89
N ALA A 202 7.69 7.44 31.20
CA ALA A 202 6.67 6.83 32.04
C ALA A 202 5.35 7.61 32.15
N GLY A 203 5.36 8.90 31.77
CA GLY A 203 4.18 9.74 31.72
C GLY A 203 3.19 9.38 30.59
N ALA A 204 3.67 8.76 29.50
CA ALA A 204 2.80 8.35 28.39
C ALA A 204 2.18 6.95 28.58
N THR A 205 2.78 6.12 29.44
CA THR A 205 2.48 4.69 29.59
C THR A 205 1.01 4.39 29.86
N ASN A 206 0.42 5.07 30.84
CA ASN A 206 -0.97 4.82 31.22
C ASN A 206 -1.94 5.20 30.09
N GLU A 207 -1.63 6.27 29.36
CA GLU A 207 -2.47 6.73 28.24
C GLU A 207 -2.37 5.80 27.04
N ILE A 208 -1.16 5.37 26.68
CA ILE A 208 -0.96 4.38 25.61
C ILE A 208 -1.64 3.07 25.98
N LYS A 209 -1.52 2.61 27.24
CA LYS A 209 -2.20 1.43 27.75
C LYS A 209 -3.72 1.57 27.65
N ASN A 210 -4.28 2.68 28.08
CA ASN A 210 -5.72 2.93 27.99
C ASN A 210 -6.18 3.00 26.53
N TYR A 211 -5.37 3.60 25.65
CA TYR A 211 -5.64 3.68 24.22
C TYR A 211 -5.72 2.30 23.57
N ILE A 212 -4.71 1.44 23.73
CA ILE A 212 -4.74 0.09 23.13
C ILE A 212 -5.81 -0.82 23.77
N ASN A 213 -6.15 -0.60 25.03
CA ASN A 213 -7.18 -1.36 25.74
C ASN A 213 -8.60 -0.87 25.46
N SER A 214 -8.75 0.29 24.80
CA SER A 214 -10.07 0.75 24.32
C SER A 214 -10.61 -0.16 23.20
N GLU A 215 -9.71 -0.87 22.51
CA GLU A 215 -10.06 -1.93 21.57
C GLU A 215 -10.01 -3.31 22.26
N ILE A 216 -11.11 -4.06 22.13
CA ILE A 216 -11.22 -5.44 22.60
C ILE A 216 -10.88 -6.37 21.43
N SER A 217 -9.59 -6.67 21.28
CA SER A 217 -9.09 -7.69 20.34
C SER A 217 -8.03 -8.56 21.02
N SER A 218 -7.72 -9.69 20.38
CA SER A 218 -6.62 -10.59 20.71
C SER A 218 -5.76 -10.84 19.47
N PHE A 219 -4.61 -11.46 19.65
CA PHE A 219 -3.73 -11.87 18.56
C PHE A 219 -4.43 -12.78 17.54
N SER A 220 -5.48 -13.50 17.94
CA SER A 220 -6.19 -14.43 17.05
C SER A 220 -7.34 -13.78 16.25
N ASN A 221 -7.78 -12.57 16.60
CA ASN A 221 -8.98 -11.96 16.00
C ASN A 221 -8.86 -10.47 15.63
N PHE A 222 -7.66 -9.89 15.74
CA PHE A 222 -7.46 -8.48 15.44
C PHE A 222 -7.78 -8.15 13.98
N GLN A 223 -8.29 -6.94 13.76
CA GLN A 223 -8.51 -6.39 12.43
C GLN A 223 -7.28 -5.64 11.93
N ARG A 224 -7.18 -5.47 10.61
CA ARG A 224 -6.03 -4.83 9.97
C ARG A 224 -5.85 -3.35 10.34
N ASN A 225 -6.90 -2.69 10.82
CA ASN A 225 -6.89 -1.32 11.32
C ASN A 225 -6.82 -1.24 12.85
N SER A 226 -6.45 -2.34 13.52
CA SER A 226 -6.36 -2.40 14.98
C SER A 226 -5.37 -1.37 15.52
N THR A 227 -5.77 -0.70 16.60
CA THR A 227 -4.95 0.23 17.39
C THR A 227 -3.76 -0.45 18.07
N ARG A 228 -3.79 -1.78 18.16
CA ARG A 228 -2.70 -2.63 18.69
C ARG A 228 -1.66 -2.99 17.64
N LEU A 229 -1.90 -2.68 16.36
CA LEU A 229 -0.93 -2.92 15.29
C LEU A 229 0.03 -1.74 15.16
N TRP A 230 1.28 -1.98 15.50
CA TRP A 230 2.32 -0.96 15.52
C TRP A 230 3.45 -1.31 14.55
N ILE A 231 3.65 -0.43 13.57
CA ILE A 231 4.84 -0.44 12.73
C ILE A 231 5.98 0.21 13.51
N LEU A 232 7.05 -0.54 13.74
CA LEU A 232 8.26 -0.09 14.42
C LEU A 232 9.47 -0.17 13.47
N PRO A 233 10.36 0.83 13.45
CA PRO A 233 11.65 0.71 12.78
C PRO A 233 12.49 -0.38 13.42
N LEU A 234 13.15 -1.18 12.58
CA LEU A 234 14.21 -2.08 13.02
C LEU A 234 15.55 -1.40 12.81
N VAL A 235 16.42 -1.46 13.81
CA VAL A 235 17.75 -0.84 13.78
C VAL A 235 18.86 -1.87 13.86
N ASP A 236 20.06 -1.49 13.43
CA ASP A 236 21.22 -2.38 13.47
C ASP A 236 21.67 -2.71 14.90
N SER A 237 21.72 -1.70 15.77
CA SER A 237 21.94 -1.81 17.21
C SER A 237 21.41 -0.59 17.95
N LEU A 238 20.92 -0.82 19.16
CA LEU A 238 20.57 0.16 20.20
C LEU A 238 21.66 0.27 21.28
N ASN A 239 22.82 -0.39 21.10
CA ASN A 239 23.97 -0.27 22.00
C ASN A 239 24.69 1.08 21.79
N VAL A 240 24.00 2.15 22.17
CA VAL A 240 24.44 3.53 22.04
C VAL A 240 24.26 4.24 23.37
N ASN A 241 25.25 5.06 23.76
CA ASN A 241 25.21 5.81 25.02
C ASN A 241 24.56 7.19 24.81
N GLY A 242 23.48 7.45 25.54
CA GLY A 242 22.75 8.72 25.48
C GLY A 242 21.91 8.86 24.21
N SER A 243 21.59 10.09 23.85
CA SER A 243 20.86 10.44 22.63
C SER A 243 21.83 10.41 21.45
N LYS A 244 21.78 9.33 20.66
CA LYS A 244 22.66 9.10 19.49
C LYS A 244 21.86 8.56 18.33
N ASP A 245 22.42 8.72 17.15
CA ASP A 245 21.77 8.27 15.93
C ASP A 245 21.97 6.76 15.75
N VAL A 246 20.88 6.07 15.42
CA VAL A 246 20.82 4.64 15.07
C VAL A 246 20.36 4.48 13.63
N LEU A 247 20.91 3.48 12.95
CA LEU A 247 20.63 3.23 11.54
C LEU A 247 19.40 2.33 11.40
N ILE A 248 18.42 2.79 10.62
CA ILE A 248 17.27 1.97 10.27
C ILE A 248 17.64 0.98 9.19
N VAL A 249 17.46 -0.31 9.48
CA VAL A 249 17.75 -1.42 8.58
C VAL A 249 16.51 -2.13 8.06
N GLY A 250 15.33 -1.83 8.61
CA GLY A 250 14.07 -2.44 8.20
C GLY A 250 12.89 -1.93 9.02
N PHE A 251 11.76 -2.60 8.88
CA PHE A 251 10.55 -2.34 9.65
C PHE A 251 9.94 -3.66 10.11
N GLY A 252 9.37 -3.66 11.31
CA GLY A 252 8.60 -4.76 11.88
C GLY A 252 7.18 -4.30 12.19
N GLU A 253 6.21 -5.21 12.04
CA GLU A 253 4.84 -5.00 12.48
C GLU A 253 4.59 -5.88 13.70
N PHE A 254 4.02 -5.28 14.74
CA PHE A 254 3.77 -5.97 15.99
C PHE A 254 2.32 -5.80 16.43
N TYR A 255 1.70 -6.89 16.85
CA TYR A 255 0.47 -6.84 17.62
C TYR A 255 0.82 -6.65 19.10
N VAL A 256 0.54 -5.48 19.67
CA VAL A 256 0.83 -5.16 21.07
C VAL A 256 -0.16 -5.89 21.99
N GLU A 257 0.36 -6.86 22.74
CA GLU A 257 -0.44 -7.67 23.67
C GLU A 257 -0.69 -6.91 24.97
N GLY A 258 0.34 -6.25 25.49
CA GLY A 258 0.24 -5.62 26.79
C GLY A 258 1.30 -4.57 27.07
N ILE A 259 0.93 -3.64 27.94
CA ILE A 259 1.80 -2.63 28.53
C ILE A 259 1.71 -2.77 30.05
N THR A 260 2.84 -3.08 30.68
CA THR A 260 2.97 -3.31 32.12
C THR A 260 3.94 -2.31 32.73
N LYS A 261 3.81 -2.12 34.05
CA LYS A 261 4.83 -1.42 34.83
C LYS A 261 5.54 -2.44 35.71
N VAL A 262 6.83 -2.64 35.48
CA VAL A 262 7.69 -3.51 36.26
C VAL A 262 8.70 -2.61 36.98
N ALA A 263 8.75 -2.67 38.32
CA ALA A 263 9.62 -1.80 39.14
C ALA A 263 9.52 -0.28 38.83
N GLY A 264 8.31 0.20 38.47
CA GLY A 264 8.08 1.61 38.10
C GLY A 264 8.49 1.98 36.67
N LYS A 265 9.03 1.03 35.91
CA LYS A 265 9.45 1.16 34.51
C LYS A 265 8.43 0.57 33.57
N THR A 266 8.36 1.11 32.36
CA THR A 266 7.37 0.67 31.37
C THR A 266 7.92 -0.46 30.51
N GLU A 267 7.22 -1.58 30.47
CA GLU A 267 7.51 -2.70 29.59
C GLU A 267 6.37 -2.87 28.57
N ILE A 268 6.74 -3.08 27.31
CA ILE A 268 5.80 -3.29 26.21
C ILE A 268 6.14 -4.62 25.54
N GLN A 269 5.17 -5.51 25.48
CA GLN A 269 5.27 -6.79 24.77
C GLN A 269 4.33 -6.82 23.58
N GLY A 270 4.82 -7.35 22.47
CA GLY A 270 4.00 -7.59 21.29
C GLY A 270 4.44 -8.82 20.53
N ARG A 271 3.55 -9.34 19.69
CA ARG A 271 3.85 -10.45 18.78
C ARG A 271 4.21 -9.94 17.41
N PHE A 272 5.32 -10.43 16.88
CA PHE A 272 5.74 -10.09 15.54
C PHE A 272 4.81 -10.70 14.49
N ILE A 273 4.35 -9.92 13.51
CA ILE A 273 3.45 -10.39 12.46
C ILE A 273 3.96 -10.09 11.06
N ARG A 274 3.50 -10.93 10.13
CA ARG A 274 3.62 -10.62 8.71
C ARG A 274 2.61 -9.56 8.34
N TYR A 275 3.07 -8.48 7.74
CA TYR A 275 2.17 -7.39 7.34
C TYR A 275 2.56 -6.81 5.98
N VAL A 276 1.58 -6.64 5.10
CA VAL A 276 1.75 -5.85 3.89
C VAL A 276 1.19 -4.48 4.16
N THR A 277 1.94 -3.42 3.88
CA THR A 277 1.50 -2.03 3.98
C THR A 277 1.67 -1.30 2.65
N SER A 278 1.15 -0.08 2.58
CA SER A 278 1.38 0.80 1.44
C SER A 278 2.73 1.49 1.60
N GLY A 279 3.62 1.33 0.63
CA GLY A 279 4.89 2.06 0.59
C GLY A 279 5.83 1.55 -0.49
N LYS A 280 7.01 2.16 -0.58
CA LYS A 280 8.00 1.79 -1.59
C LYS A 280 8.66 0.47 -1.19
N ILE A 281 8.81 -0.44 -2.14
CA ILE A 281 9.56 -1.69 -1.94
C ILE A 281 10.97 -1.60 -2.54
N ASP A 282 11.87 -2.43 -2.05
CA ASP A 282 13.20 -2.62 -2.60
C ASP A 282 13.62 -4.08 -2.46
N MET A 283 13.76 -4.76 -3.60
CA MET A 283 14.05 -6.19 -3.67
C MET A 283 15.49 -6.53 -3.27
N THR A 284 16.35 -5.53 -3.06
CA THR A 284 17.73 -5.71 -2.59
C THR A 284 17.83 -5.73 -1.07
N LEU A 285 16.78 -5.29 -0.35
CA LEU A 285 16.74 -5.30 1.10
C LEU A 285 16.47 -6.70 1.65
N SER A 286 16.95 -6.94 2.86
CA SER A 286 16.62 -8.14 3.62
C SER A 286 15.14 -8.15 4.01
N ASP A 287 14.56 -9.35 4.06
CA ASP A 287 13.19 -9.55 4.54
C ASP A 287 13.13 -9.32 6.05
N THR A 288 12.36 -8.30 6.47
CA THR A 288 12.13 -7.98 7.89
C THR A 288 10.66 -8.18 8.29
N GLY A 289 9.89 -8.94 7.50
CA GLY A 289 8.49 -9.32 7.74
C GLY A 289 7.43 -8.25 7.49
N VAL A 290 7.82 -6.99 7.27
CA VAL A 290 6.95 -5.96 6.70
C VAL A 290 7.24 -5.80 5.22
N TYR A 291 6.17 -5.92 4.43
CA TYR A 291 6.22 -5.86 2.98
C TYR A 291 5.47 -4.67 2.44
N GLY A 292 5.85 -4.21 1.25
CA GLY A 292 5.04 -3.32 0.43
C GLY A 292 4.51 -4.03 -0.80
N THR A 293 3.59 -3.37 -1.49
CA THR A 293 3.10 -3.80 -2.81
C THR A 293 3.43 -2.75 -3.86
N LYS A 294 3.78 -3.20 -5.06
CA LYS A 294 4.06 -2.34 -6.22
C LYS A 294 3.43 -2.93 -7.46
N LEU A 295 2.69 -2.10 -8.20
CA LEU A 295 2.25 -2.43 -9.56
C LEU A 295 3.45 -2.42 -10.51
N VAL A 296 3.56 -3.48 -11.30
CA VAL A 296 4.51 -3.68 -12.39
C VAL A 296 3.68 -3.81 -13.65
N LYS A 297 3.91 -2.89 -14.59
CA LYS A 297 3.32 -2.92 -15.92
C LYS A 297 4.31 -3.55 -16.89
#